data_AF-A0A975B494-F1
#
_entry.id   AF-A0A975B494-F1
#
_cell.length_a   1.000
_cell.length_b   1.000
_cell.length_c   1.000
_cell.angle_alpha   90.00
_cell.angle_beta   90.00
_cell.angle_gamma   90.00
#
_symmetry.space_group_name_H-M   'P 1'
#
loop_
_entity.id
_entity.type
_entity.pdbx_description
1 polymer ?
#
loop_
_entity_poly.entity_id
_entity_poly.type
_entity_poly.pdbx_seq_one_letter_code
_entity_poly.pdbx_strand_id
1 'polypeptide(L)'
;MWNLFKSPVTISERLIDIGLLSEIWKGVSEPVSQCSQEKETPIGIENTWENRENSQFWEQYILPYHGDIGQVHLEVIREILKDLELYGNCPSIVINDNETSADYQVLTDVSLLEHTLNVCRKARDILKTSEADYQVSMAKVMIAALGHDMGKIPEIAQPDWQMINSHTFKSCEWLKKKINHLRNKDNILEAVKLHHAGERELNPYMGNKILSILRQADYAARESELKTYRLHYRSSNEDIIQKVFDTKSLDAFSDNQSTEVEKSGLPDETRNDNQVTEDMFLKALAPEISNNEFDAFRFNNCAYFSVNVLQKVLNNQRQSLDQPPFYKAEDVRTFIDSRFTKMKKGRFRLRFKDKPRPFKPIKLYLYVTDAIPSDAMETKEADIPHDSKGRWLKSLKPINNKTETV
;
A
#
# COMPACT_ATOMS: atom_id res chain seq x y z
N MET A 1 -1.45 -15.69 75.32
CA MET A 1 -1.39 -14.98 74.02
C MET A 1 -2.54 -15.46 73.16
N TRP A 2 -3.41 -14.51 72.81
CA TRP A 2 -4.32 -14.47 71.64
C TRP A 2 -5.38 -15.58 71.48
N ASN A 3 -6.58 -15.25 71.95
CA ASN A 3 -7.85 -15.63 71.31
C ASN A 3 -8.87 -14.55 71.67
N LEU A 4 -9.19 -13.63 70.75
CA LEU A 4 -10.34 -12.73 70.85
C LEU A 4 -10.73 -12.19 69.46
N PHE A 5 -12.04 -12.27 69.19
CA PHE A 5 -12.83 -11.66 68.12
C PHE A 5 -12.79 -12.23 66.69
N LYS A 6 -13.69 -13.19 66.45
CA LYS A 6 -14.45 -13.27 65.19
C LYS A 6 -15.81 -12.58 65.42
N SER A 7 -16.07 -11.49 64.72
CA SER A 7 -17.42 -10.92 64.59
C SER A 7 -18.00 -11.35 63.23
N PRO A 8 -19.21 -11.90 63.16
CA PRO A 8 -19.86 -12.13 61.87
C PRO A 8 -20.43 -10.82 61.32
N VAL A 9 -20.07 -10.49 60.08
CA VAL A 9 -20.71 -9.41 59.32
C VAL A 9 -22.11 -9.91 58.92
N THR A 10 -23.15 -9.37 59.54
CA THR A 10 -24.52 -9.51 59.07
C THR A 10 -24.69 -8.72 57.77
N ILE A 11 -24.75 -9.43 56.64
CA ILE A 11 -25.22 -8.87 55.38
C ILE A 11 -26.74 -8.72 55.52
N SER A 12 -27.20 -7.48 55.71
CA SER A 12 -28.62 -7.16 55.56
C SER A 12 -28.96 -7.33 54.07
N GLU A 13 -29.72 -8.38 53.76
CA GLU A 13 -30.40 -8.51 52.47
C GLU A 13 -31.41 -7.36 52.34
N ARG A 14 -30.97 -6.25 51.74
CA ARG A 14 -31.89 -5.24 51.23
C ARG A 14 -32.48 -5.78 49.94
N LEU A 15 -33.61 -6.46 50.07
CA LEU A 15 -34.52 -6.73 48.96
C LEU A 15 -34.94 -5.39 48.37
N ILE A 16 -34.42 -5.07 47.18
CA ILE A 16 -34.90 -3.93 46.40
C ILE A 16 -36.17 -4.39 45.69
N ASP A 17 -37.27 -3.73 45.99
CA ASP A 17 -38.54 -3.97 45.31
C ASP A 17 -38.42 -3.64 43.82
N ILE A 18 -38.71 -4.63 42.97
CA ILE A 18 -38.71 -4.50 41.51
C ILE A 18 -39.69 -3.40 41.05
N GLY A 19 -40.76 -3.12 41.81
CA GLY A 19 -41.68 -2.02 41.54
C GLY A 19 -41.00 -0.65 41.59
N LEU A 20 -40.07 -0.45 42.54
CA LEU A 20 -39.33 0.81 42.70
C LEU A 20 -38.34 1.05 41.55
N LEU A 21 -37.75 -0.02 41.01
CA LEU A 21 -36.88 0.05 39.82
C LEU A 21 -37.68 0.35 38.54
N SER A 22 -38.93 -0.12 38.45
CA SER A 22 -39.84 0.18 37.34
C SER A 22 -40.19 1.66 37.26
N GLU A 23 -40.38 2.35 38.39
CA GLU A 23 -40.67 3.79 38.39
C GLU A 23 -39.46 4.65 38.03
N ILE A 24 -38.25 4.26 38.46
CA ILE A 24 -37.00 4.92 38.04
C ILE A 24 -36.77 4.75 36.53
N TRP A 25 -37.18 3.61 35.95
CA TRP A 25 -37.12 3.40 34.51
C TRP A 25 -38.23 4.13 33.73
N LYS A 26 -39.24 4.68 34.42
CA LYS A 26 -40.46 5.27 33.82
C LYS A 26 -40.65 6.77 34.04
N GLY A 27 -39.69 7.51 34.60
CA GLY A 27 -39.70 8.98 34.59
C GLY A 27 -38.59 9.51 33.69
N VAL A 28 -38.78 10.39 32.71
CA VAL A 28 -39.80 11.44 32.54
C VAL A 28 -40.00 11.67 31.04
N SER A 29 -41.21 11.43 30.52
CA SER A 29 -41.61 11.91 29.19
C SER A 29 -42.74 12.92 29.36
N GLU A 30 -42.39 14.20 29.40
CA GLU A 30 -43.36 15.27 29.17
C GLU A 30 -43.80 15.29 27.70
N PRO A 31 -45.03 15.73 27.39
CA PRO A 31 -45.58 15.64 26.05
C PRO A 31 -44.87 16.60 25.08
N VAL A 32 -44.38 16.02 23.99
CA VAL A 32 -43.73 16.69 22.87
C VAL A 32 -44.69 17.70 22.22
N SER A 33 -44.42 19.00 22.44
CA SER A 33 -44.89 20.06 21.56
C SER A 33 -43.94 20.12 20.36
N GLN A 34 -44.51 20.03 19.16
CA GLN A 34 -43.78 20.11 17.89
C GLN A 34 -43.07 21.47 17.79
N CYS A 35 -41.75 21.45 17.99
CA CYS A 35 -40.85 22.51 17.57
C CYS A 35 -39.69 21.84 16.86
N SER A 36 -39.34 22.39 15.70
CA SER A 36 -38.32 21.96 14.76
C SER A 36 -37.10 21.32 15.44
N GLN A 37 -36.82 20.06 15.12
CA GLN A 37 -35.59 19.40 15.56
C GLN A 37 -34.39 20.07 14.86
N GLU A 38 -33.86 21.11 15.47
CA GLU A 38 -32.44 21.41 15.39
C GLU A 38 -31.70 20.20 15.97
N LYS A 39 -30.81 19.62 15.19
CA LYS A 39 -29.87 18.61 15.65
C LYS A 39 -28.97 19.26 16.70
N GLU A 40 -29.31 19.10 17.97
CA GLU A 40 -28.40 19.44 19.06
C GLU A 40 -27.13 18.60 18.89
N THR A 41 -26.03 19.28 18.59
CA THR A 41 -24.70 18.70 18.56
C THR A 41 -24.33 18.27 19.99
N PRO A 42 -23.85 17.03 20.22
CA PRO A 42 -23.51 16.60 21.56
C PRO A 42 -22.34 17.44 22.09
N ILE A 43 -22.62 18.21 23.15
CA ILE A 43 -21.69 18.72 24.18
C ILE A 43 -20.37 19.28 23.63
N GLY A 44 -20.33 20.60 23.38
CA GLY A 44 -19.22 21.46 23.82
C GLY A 44 -17.83 21.25 23.22
N ILE A 45 -17.71 20.61 22.06
CA ILE A 45 -16.45 20.58 21.30
C ILE A 45 -16.69 21.31 19.98
N GLU A 46 -16.46 22.63 19.97
CA GLU A 46 -16.27 23.37 18.72
C GLU A 46 -15.03 22.80 18.01
N ASN A 47 -15.26 21.83 17.12
CA ASN A 47 -14.25 21.38 16.19
C ASN A 47 -14.25 22.34 15.00
N THR A 48 -13.51 23.42 15.12
CA THR A 48 -13.18 24.27 13.97
C THR A 48 -12.00 23.65 13.24
N TRP A 49 -12.27 22.89 12.19
CA TRP A 49 -11.25 22.41 11.26
C TRP A 49 -10.99 23.50 10.23
N GLU A 50 -9.72 23.84 9.98
CA GLU A 50 -9.35 24.78 8.92
C GLU A 50 -9.41 24.09 7.55
N ASN A 51 -9.04 22.81 7.52
CA ASN A 51 -9.06 21.96 6.34
C ASN A 51 -10.40 21.24 6.20
N ARG A 52 -11.04 21.45 5.04
CA ARG A 52 -12.32 20.83 4.68
C ARG A 52 -12.26 19.30 4.73
N GLU A 53 -11.15 18.68 4.31
CA GLU A 53 -11.00 17.22 4.32
C GLU A 53 -11.03 16.65 5.73
N ASN A 54 -10.41 17.35 6.70
CA ASN A 54 -10.45 16.96 8.11
C ASN A 54 -11.85 17.08 8.68
N SER A 55 -12.59 18.16 8.36
CA SER A 55 -13.99 18.28 8.77
C SER A 55 -14.84 17.14 8.23
N GLN A 56 -14.73 16.86 6.94
CA GLN A 56 -15.47 15.78 6.30
C GLN A 56 -15.09 14.41 6.86
N PHE A 57 -13.79 14.18 7.09
CA PHE A 57 -13.31 12.95 7.69
C PHE A 57 -13.85 12.78 9.11
N TRP A 58 -13.77 13.81 9.95
CA TRP A 58 -14.29 13.77 11.31
C TRP A 58 -15.78 13.44 11.34
N GLU A 59 -16.58 14.18 10.56
CA GLU A 59 -18.03 14.01 10.50
C GLU A 59 -18.46 12.63 9.99
N GLN A 60 -17.73 12.06 9.02
CA GLN A 60 -18.13 10.80 8.37
C GLN A 60 -17.53 9.56 9.03
N TYR A 61 -16.36 9.65 9.67
CA TYR A 61 -15.59 8.48 10.11
C TYR A 61 -15.40 8.42 11.63
N ILE A 62 -15.45 9.55 12.34
CA ILE A 62 -15.23 9.59 13.80
C ILE A 62 -16.53 9.88 14.55
N LEU A 63 -17.22 10.96 14.19
CA LEU A 63 -18.43 11.42 14.86
C LEU A 63 -19.55 10.34 14.95
N PRO A 64 -19.79 9.48 13.94
CA PRO A 64 -20.82 8.44 14.05
C PRO A 64 -20.57 7.41 15.16
N TYR A 65 -19.33 7.33 15.66
CA TYR A 65 -18.89 6.36 16.68
C TYR A 65 -18.50 7.03 18.00
N HIS A 66 -18.82 8.31 18.19
CA HIS A 66 -18.38 9.08 19.37
C HIS A 66 -18.80 8.43 20.71
N GLY A 67 -19.99 7.82 20.76
CA GLY A 67 -20.48 7.11 21.95
C GLY A 67 -19.67 5.86 22.31
N ASP A 68 -19.12 5.16 21.31
CA ASP A 68 -18.37 3.91 21.49
C ASP A 68 -16.87 4.15 21.71
N ILE A 69 -16.30 5.20 21.10
CA ILE A 69 -14.86 5.53 21.16
C ILE A 69 -14.46 6.02 22.56
N GLY A 70 -15.35 6.75 23.22
CA GLY A 70 -15.10 7.39 24.52
C GLY A 70 -14.22 8.64 24.42
N GLN A 71 -14.42 9.56 25.36
CA GLN A 71 -13.86 10.92 25.30
C GLN A 71 -12.32 10.96 25.19
N VAL A 72 -11.63 10.13 25.97
CA VAL A 72 -10.15 10.11 26.00
C VAL A 72 -9.57 9.72 24.63
N HIS A 73 -10.17 8.75 23.94
CA HIS A 73 -9.70 8.38 22.59
C HIS A 73 -10.09 9.43 21.55
N LEU A 74 -11.25 10.08 21.69
CA LEU A 74 -11.66 11.18 20.80
C LEU A 74 -10.70 12.37 20.89
N GLU A 75 -10.23 12.69 22.09
CA GLU A 75 -9.21 13.74 22.30
C GLU A 75 -7.90 13.39 21.63
N VAL A 76 -7.40 12.15 21.80
CA VAL A 76 -6.21 11.68 21.09
C VAL A 76 -6.37 11.74 19.58
N ILE A 77 -7.49 11.25 19.04
CA ILE A 77 -7.76 11.29 17.58
C ILE A 77 -7.79 12.74 17.08
N ARG A 78 -8.42 13.65 17.83
CA ARG A 78 -8.47 15.07 17.49
C ARG A 78 -7.08 15.70 17.49
N GLU A 79 -6.26 15.42 18.49
CA GLU A 79 -4.89 15.94 18.56
C GLU A 79 -4.04 15.47 17.38
N ILE A 80 -4.10 14.18 17.03
CA ILE A 80 -3.34 13.65 15.89
C ILE A 80 -3.81 14.29 14.58
N LEU A 81 -5.13 14.46 14.40
CA LEU A 81 -5.68 15.14 13.22
C LEU A 81 -5.25 16.61 13.11
N LYS A 82 -5.16 17.33 14.23
CA LYS A 82 -4.63 18.70 14.25
C LYS A 82 -3.15 18.75 13.86
N ASP A 83 -2.35 17.81 14.34
CA ASP A 83 -0.94 17.74 13.96
C ASP A 83 -0.78 17.40 12.46
N LEU A 84 -1.63 16.53 11.92
CA LEU A 84 -1.70 16.23 10.48
C LEU A 84 -2.18 17.42 9.65
N GLU A 85 -3.12 18.22 10.16
CA GLU A 85 -3.57 19.45 9.50
C GLU A 85 -2.42 20.46 9.36
N LEU A 86 -1.65 20.61 10.43
CA LEU A 86 -0.60 21.62 10.53
C LEU A 86 0.66 21.23 9.76
N TYR A 87 1.03 19.94 9.76
CA TYR A 87 2.32 19.47 9.23
C TYR A 87 2.22 18.39 8.16
N GLY A 88 1.02 17.87 7.87
CA GLY A 88 0.82 16.73 6.96
C GLY A 88 0.87 17.05 5.47
N ASN A 89 1.15 18.30 5.08
CA ASN A 89 1.32 18.67 3.66
C ASN A 89 2.70 18.27 3.09
N CYS A 90 3.52 17.55 3.87
CA CYS A 90 4.73 16.92 3.35
C CYS A 90 4.39 15.68 2.50
N PRO A 91 5.29 15.23 1.60
CA PRO A 91 5.10 13.99 0.85
C PRO A 91 4.86 12.77 1.75
N SER A 92 3.93 11.90 1.37
CA SER A 92 3.69 10.61 2.04
C SER A 92 4.77 9.55 1.76
N ILE A 93 5.64 9.83 0.78
CA ILE A 93 6.75 8.97 0.35
C ILE A 93 8.05 9.75 0.44
N VAL A 94 9.02 9.15 1.12
CA VAL A 94 10.38 9.69 1.21
C VAL A 94 11.26 8.90 0.24
N ILE A 95 11.88 9.60 -0.71
CA ILE A 95 12.62 8.99 -1.85
C ILE A 95 13.79 8.09 -1.41
N ASN A 96 14.30 8.26 -0.18
CA ASN A 96 15.41 7.48 0.41
C ASN A 96 14.96 6.58 1.58
N ASP A 97 13.66 6.32 1.71
CA ASP A 97 13.15 5.38 2.68
C ASP A 97 13.33 3.95 2.15
N ASN A 98 14.10 3.14 2.88
CA ASN A 98 14.33 1.73 2.56
C ASN A 98 13.08 0.86 2.80
N GLU A 99 12.06 1.40 3.50
CA GLU A 99 10.84 0.69 3.85
C GLU A 99 9.72 0.87 2.79
N THR A 100 9.85 1.81 1.85
CA THR A 100 8.84 2.09 0.82
C THR A 100 9.20 1.41 -0.52
N SER A 101 8.24 0.69 -1.12
CA SER A 101 8.42 0.03 -2.44
C SER A 101 8.72 1.06 -3.54
N ALA A 102 9.67 0.71 -4.43
CA ALA A 102 10.03 1.54 -5.59
C ALA A 102 8.83 1.85 -6.50
N ASP A 103 7.84 0.95 -6.56
CA ASP A 103 6.63 1.11 -7.38
C ASP A 103 5.78 2.31 -6.94
N TYR A 104 5.93 2.76 -5.69
CA TYR A 104 5.16 3.87 -5.15
C TYR A 104 5.84 5.23 -5.35
N GLN A 105 7.09 5.31 -5.83
CA GLN A 105 7.81 6.58 -5.99
C GLN A 105 7.06 7.61 -6.87
N VAL A 106 6.15 7.16 -7.74
CA VAL A 106 5.27 8.03 -8.54
C VAL A 106 4.23 8.80 -7.72
N LEU A 107 4.01 8.42 -6.45
CA LEU A 107 3.05 9.04 -5.54
C LEU A 107 3.68 10.11 -4.62
N THR A 108 4.80 10.71 -5.03
CA THR A 108 5.46 11.79 -4.29
C THR A 108 4.57 13.03 -4.09
N ASP A 109 3.61 13.25 -5.00
CA ASP A 109 2.63 14.33 -4.90
C ASP A 109 1.48 14.05 -3.91
N VAL A 110 1.33 12.81 -3.44
CA VAL A 110 0.32 12.47 -2.42
C VAL A 110 0.84 12.94 -1.06
N SER A 111 0.16 13.92 -0.48
CA SER A 111 0.50 14.43 0.85
C SER A 111 0.32 13.35 1.93
N LEU A 112 1.07 13.48 3.02
CA LEU A 112 0.96 12.59 4.16
C LEU A 112 -0.44 12.64 4.79
N LEU A 113 -1.04 13.83 4.87
CA LEU A 113 -2.42 14.00 5.33
C LEU A 113 -3.38 13.17 4.48
N GLU A 114 -3.35 13.35 3.16
CA GLU A 114 -4.23 12.63 2.23
C GLU A 114 -4.08 11.11 2.36
N HIS A 115 -2.83 10.64 2.33
CA HIS A 115 -2.51 9.22 2.48
C HIS A 115 -3.05 8.67 3.80
N THR A 116 -2.76 9.36 4.91
CA THR A 116 -3.17 8.93 6.25
C THR A 116 -4.70 8.86 6.37
N LEU A 117 -5.43 9.84 5.82
CA LEU A 117 -6.88 9.80 5.77
C LEU A 117 -7.37 8.63 4.92
N ASN A 118 -6.77 8.37 3.76
CA ASN A 118 -7.09 7.19 2.93
C ASN A 118 -6.88 5.87 3.69
N VAL A 119 -5.77 5.72 4.41
CA VAL A 119 -5.51 4.55 5.26
C VAL A 119 -6.61 4.40 6.31
N CYS A 120 -7.01 5.48 6.99
CA CYS A 120 -8.08 5.41 7.98
C CYS A 120 -9.42 4.97 7.38
N ARG A 121 -9.76 5.46 6.18
CA ARG A 121 -10.97 5.04 5.46
C ARG A 121 -10.95 3.54 5.18
N LYS A 122 -9.84 3.02 4.64
CA LYS A 122 -9.66 1.59 4.36
C LYS A 122 -9.67 0.75 5.65
N ALA A 123 -9.00 1.22 6.69
CA ALA A 123 -8.91 0.52 7.98
C ALA A 123 -10.29 0.34 8.61
N ARG A 124 -11.14 1.38 8.57
CA ARG A 124 -12.55 1.28 8.99
C ARG A 124 -13.29 0.20 8.21
N ASP A 125 -13.18 0.20 6.89
CA ASP A 125 -13.93 -0.71 6.03
C ASP A 125 -13.50 -2.17 6.24
N ILE A 126 -12.20 -2.41 6.39
CA ILE A 126 -11.64 -3.72 6.76
C ILE A 126 -12.12 -4.12 8.17
N LEU A 127 -12.11 -3.21 9.13
CA LEU A 127 -12.55 -3.51 10.50
C LEU A 127 -14.04 -3.88 10.53
N LYS A 128 -14.90 -3.12 9.85
CA LYS A 128 -16.35 -3.41 9.75
C LYS A 128 -16.67 -4.74 9.10
N THR A 129 -15.81 -5.20 8.19
CA THR A 129 -16.02 -6.47 7.48
C THR A 129 -15.40 -7.67 8.21
N SER A 130 -14.46 -7.44 9.12
CA SER A 130 -13.71 -8.49 9.82
C SER A 130 -14.18 -8.75 11.25
N GLU A 131 -14.84 -7.79 11.90
CA GLU A 131 -15.31 -7.93 13.29
C GLU A 131 -16.80 -7.58 13.42
N ALA A 132 -17.54 -8.40 14.18
CA ALA A 132 -18.95 -8.13 14.49
C ALA A 132 -19.10 -6.90 15.39
N ASP A 133 -18.29 -6.82 16.46
CA ASP A 133 -18.28 -5.72 17.43
C ASP A 133 -17.19 -4.69 17.12
N TYR A 134 -17.09 -4.32 15.84
CA TYR A 134 -16.04 -3.47 15.31
C TYR A 134 -15.93 -2.10 16.02
N GLN A 135 -17.02 -1.62 16.62
CA GLN A 135 -17.10 -0.35 17.33
C GLN A 135 -16.11 -0.31 18.51
N VAL A 136 -15.90 -1.44 19.20
CA VAL A 136 -14.99 -1.55 20.35
C VAL A 136 -13.52 -1.39 19.94
N SER A 137 -13.19 -1.83 18.72
CA SER A 137 -11.85 -1.75 18.14
C SER A 137 -11.61 -0.45 17.36
N MET A 138 -12.69 0.28 17.00
CA MET A 138 -12.64 1.45 16.12
C MET A 138 -11.65 2.51 16.60
N ALA A 139 -11.74 2.90 17.87
CA ALA A 139 -10.87 3.91 18.46
C ALA A 139 -9.39 3.56 18.29
N LYS A 140 -9.02 2.32 18.58
CA LYS A 140 -7.62 1.87 18.57
C LYS A 140 -7.08 1.77 17.15
N VAL A 141 -7.90 1.28 16.22
CA VAL A 141 -7.55 1.21 14.79
C VAL A 141 -7.38 2.61 14.20
N MET A 142 -8.27 3.55 14.53
CA MET A 142 -8.16 4.94 14.07
C MET A 142 -6.90 5.62 14.61
N ILE A 143 -6.59 5.46 15.90
CA ILE A 143 -5.36 6.02 16.48
C ILE A 143 -4.12 5.42 15.82
N ALA A 144 -4.10 4.11 15.59
CA ALA A 144 -2.98 3.45 14.91
C ALA A 144 -2.83 3.97 13.47
N ALA A 145 -3.91 4.03 12.70
CA ALA A 145 -3.90 4.49 11.32
C ALA A 145 -3.53 5.97 11.18
N LEU A 146 -4.06 6.85 12.04
CA LEU A 146 -3.69 8.27 12.06
C LEU A 146 -2.24 8.49 12.47
N GLY A 147 -1.72 7.66 13.38
CA GLY A 147 -0.37 7.82 13.93
C GLY A 147 0.76 7.11 13.17
N HIS A 148 0.45 6.21 12.23
CA HIS A 148 1.44 5.24 11.72
C HIS A 148 2.63 5.86 10.99
N ASP A 149 2.39 6.95 10.25
CA ASP A 149 3.39 7.60 9.39
C ASP A 149 3.80 9.00 9.87
N MET A 150 3.39 9.39 11.09
CA MET A 150 3.75 10.70 11.66
C MET A 150 5.27 10.93 11.65
N GLY A 151 6.07 9.89 11.85
CA GLY A 151 7.53 9.93 11.79
C GLY A 151 8.14 10.38 10.46
N LYS A 152 7.34 10.54 9.40
CA LYS A 152 7.74 11.15 8.12
C LYS A 152 7.75 12.68 8.16
N ILE A 153 7.05 13.30 9.12
CA ILE A 153 6.96 14.76 9.28
C ILE A 153 8.30 15.30 9.80
N PRO A 154 8.98 16.20 9.06
CA PRO A 154 10.24 16.78 9.50
C PRO A 154 10.15 17.58 10.81
N GLU A 155 9.06 18.32 11.01
CA GLU A 155 8.86 19.25 12.13
C GLU A 155 8.69 18.54 13.48
N ILE A 156 8.22 17.29 13.48
CA ILE A 156 8.04 16.52 14.73
C ILE A 156 9.27 15.68 15.08
N ALA A 157 10.23 15.57 14.16
CA ALA A 157 11.44 14.80 14.39
C ALA A 157 12.34 15.51 15.40
N GLN A 158 12.63 14.85 16.52
CA GLN A 158 13.58 15.37 17.48
C GLN A 158 15.01 15.35 16.90
N PRO A 159 15.94 16.21 17.38
CA PRO A 159 17.31 16.26 16.87
C PRO A 159 18.05 14.91 16.91
N ASP A 160 17.80 14.11 17.94
CA ASP A 160 18.36 12.76 18.11
C ASP A 160 17.75 11.72 17.13
N TRP A 161 16.58 12.01 16.57
CA TRP A 161 15.91 11.13 15.59
C TRP A 161 16.32 11.42 14.15
N GLN A 162 16.97 12.55 13.87
CA GLN A 162 17.34 12.92 12.50
C GLN A 162 18.25 11.87 11.83
N MET A 163 19.07 11.17 12.61
CA MET A 163 19.97 10.11 12.11
C MET A 163 19.30 8.74 11.97
N ILE A 164 18.07 8.56 12.46
CA ILE A 164 17.36 7.28 12.40
C ILE A 164 16.60 7.23 11.07
N ASN A 165 16.97 6.33 10.15
CA ASN A 165 16.27 6.14 8.88
C ASN A 165 15.16 5.08 9.00
N SER A 166 14.19 5.33 9.87
CA SER A 166 13.01 4.48 10.04
C SER A 166 11.85 5.32 10.56
N HIS A 167 10.83 5.55 9.74
CA HIS A 167 9.66 6.32 10.17
C HIS A 167 8.79 5.52 11.12
N THR A 168 8.71 4.19 10.99
CA THR A 168 7.98 3.33 11.93
C THR A 168 8.43 3.54 13.38
N PHE A 169 9.75 3.63 13.60
CA PHE A 169 10.32 3.95 14.91
C PHE A 169 9.93 5.36 15.38
N LYS A 170 10.12 6.38 14.54
CA LYS A 170 9.82 7.78 14.87
C LYS A 170 8.33 7.98 15.18
N SER A 171 7.45 7.41 14.35
CA SER A 171 6.00 7.40 14.54
C SER A 171 5.62 6.75 15.86
N CYS A 172 6.22 5.60 16.19
CA CYS A 172 5.97 4.92 17.45
C CYS A 172 6.37 5.78 18.67
N GLU A 173 7.58 6.35 18.66
CA GLU A 173 8.04 7.19 19.78
C GLU A 173 7.26 8.50 19.91
N TRP A 174 6.85 9.09 18.79
CA TRP A 174 5.95 10.24 18.79
C TRP A 174 4.58 9.89 19.38
N LEU A 175 3.97 8.82 18.88
CA LEU A 175 2.62 8.40 19.28
C LEU A 175 2.58 7.98 20.75
N LYS A 176 3.65 7.33 21.24
CA LYS A 176 3.78 6.93 22.65
C LYS A 176 3.59 8.09 23.61
N LYS A 177 4.02 9.30 23.26
CA LYS A 177 3.80 10.51 24.09
C LYS A 177 2.32 10.89 24.17
N LYS A 178 1.58 10.73 23.07
CA LYS A 178 0.14 11.02 22.97
C LYS A 178 -0.71 9.98 23.71
N ILE A 179 -0.35 8.70 23.64
CA ILE A 179 -1.23 7.61 24.09
C ILE A 179 -0.80 6.87 25.35
N ASN A 180 0.22 7.38 26.06
CA ASN A 180 0.76 6.69 27.24
C ASN A 180 -0.29 6.44 28.34
N HIS A 181 -1.33 7.25 28.40
CA HIS A 181 -2.41 7.14 29.38
C HIS A 181 -3.51 6.14 28.95
N LEU A 182 -3.53 5.68 27.69
CA LEU A 182 -4.54 4.75 27.18
C LEU A 182 -4.29 3.31 27.64
N ARG A 183 -5.39 2.59 27.90
CA ARG A 183 -5.35 1.14 28.14
C ARG A 183 -5.13 0.38 26.83
N ASN A 184 -4.31 -0.67 26.86
CA ASN A 184 -3.92 -1.46 25.68
C ASN A 184 -3.19 -0.66 24.60
N LYS A 185 -2.54 0.44 24.97
CA LYS A 185 -1.66 1.22 24.09
C LYS A 185 -0.57 0.37 23.41
N ASP A 186 -0.13 -0.70 24.06
CA ASP A 186 0.95 -1.55 23.55
C ASP A 186 0.59 -2.17 22.20
N ASN A 187 -0.67 -2.61 22.01
CA ASN A 187 -1.12 -3.16 20.72
C ASN A 187 -1.12 -2.10 19.62
N ILE A 188 -1.42 -0.84 19.96
CA ILE A 188 -1.41 0.30 19.01
C ILE A 188 0.04 0.62 18.64
N LEU A 189 0.92 0.76 19.63
CA LEU A 189 2.35 1.06 19.41
C LEU A 189 3.04 -0.06 18.63
N GLU A 190 2.73 -1.30 18.95
CA GLU A 190 3.22 -2.48 18.23
C GLU A 190 2.76 -2.48 16.77
N ALA A 191 1.48 -2.17 16.53
CA ALA A 191 0.95 -2.06 15.17
C ALA A 191 1.69 -0.99 14.35
N VAL A 192 1.90 0.20 14.95
CA VAL A 192 2.64 1.29 14.30
C VAL A 192 4.11 0.94 14.10
N LYS A 193 4.77 0.28 15.06
CA LYS A 193 6.18 -0.07 14.93
C LYS A 193 6.43 -1.14 13.87
N LEU A 194 5.48 -2.05 13.64
CA LEU A 194 5.68 -3.25 12.83
C LEU A 194 4.92 -3.23 11.49
N HIS A 195 4.32 -2.12 11.07
CA HIS A 195 3.47 -2.13 9.87
C HIS A 195 4.26 -2.41 8.57
N HIS A 196 5.55 -2.09 8.50
CA HIS A 196 6.43 -2.51 7.39
C HIS A 196 7.24 -3.79 7.66
N ALA A 197 7.11 -4.40 8.85
CA ALA A 197 7.89 -5.59 9.21
C ALA A 197 7.59 -6.79 8.30
N GLY A 198 8.63 -7.59 8.02
CA GLY A 198 8.51 -8.81 7.22
C GLY A 198 7.79 -9.95 7.98
N GLU A 199 7.27 -10.95 7.25
CA GLU A 199 6.47 -12.05 7.84
C GLU A 199 7.18 -12.79 9.00
N ARG A 200 8.51 -12.93 8.96
CA ARG A 200 9.28 -13.60 10.02
C ARG A 200 9.21 -12.86 11.34
N GLU A 201 9.27 -11.54 11.30
CA GLU A 201 9.23 -10.65 12.48
C GLU A 201 7.82 -10.57 13.06
N LEU A 202 6.80 -10.77 12.22
CA LEU A 202 5.38 -10.69 12.59
C LEU A 202 4.83 -11.94 13.27
N ASN A 203 5.46 -13.12 13.09
CA ASN A 203 4.99 -14.38 13.68
C ASN A 203 4.59 -14.31 15.17
N PRO A 204 5.39 -13.70 16.07
CA PRO A 204 4.99 -13.57 17.48
C PRO A 204 3.82 -12.60 17.72
N TYR A 205 3.51 -11.75 16.74
CA TYR A 205 2.53 -10.66 16.83
C TYR A 205 1.25 -10.93 16.03
N MET A 206 1.07 -12.14 15.49
CA MET A 206 -0.11 -12.52 14.70
C MET A 206 -1.44 -12.42 15.44
N GLY A 207 -1.43 -12.31 16.78
CA GLY A 207 -2.61 -12.04 17.60
C GLY A 207 -3.07 -10.58 17.59
N ASN A 208 -2.22 -9.64 17.15
CA ASN A 208 -2.53 -8.22 17.10
C ASN A 208 -3.32 -7.87 15.83
N LYS A 209 -4.65 -7.83 15.95
CA LYS A 209 -5.53 -7.50 14.82
C LYS A 209 -5.37 -6.06 14.32
N ILE A 210 -4.94 -5.13 15.16
CA ILE A 210 -4.73 -3.73 14.75
C ILE A 210 -3.61 -3.69 13.71
N LEU A 211 -2.54 -4.45 13.94
CA LEU A 211 -1.42 -4.57 13.01
C LEU A 211 -1.86 -5.16 11.67
N SER A 212 -2.64 -6.25 11.66
CA SER A 212 -3.10 -6.85 10.41
C SER A 212 -4.04 -5.93 9.62
N ILE A 213 -4.93 -5.19 10.29
CA ILE A 213 -5.82 -4.22 9.66
C ILE A 213 -5.03 -3.03 9.11
N LEU A 214 -4.10 -2.47 9.90
CA LEU A 214 -3.29 -1.33 9.50
C LEU A 214 -2.49 -1.63 8.23
N ARG A 215 -1.82 -2.78 8.18
CA ARG A 215 -1.02 -3.18 7.00
C ARG A 215 -1.86 -3.36 5.74
N GLN A 216 -3.03 -3.98 5.88
CA GLN A 216 -3.96 -4.16 4.76
C GLN A 216 -4.52 -2.82 4.28
N ALA A 217 -4.81 -1.92 5.22
CA ALA A 217 -5.35 -0.60 4.94
C ALA A 217 -4.33 0.31 4.24
N ASP A 218 -3.08 0.32 4.70
CA ASP A 218 -1.97 1.03 4.08
C ASP A 218 -1.74 0.57 2.64
N TYR A 219 -1.58 -0.75 2.44
CA TYR A 219 -1.45 -1.33 1.11
C TYR A 219 -2.65 -0.98 0.20
N ALA A 220 -3.89 -1.11 0.70
CA ALA A 220 -5.08 -0.80 -0.08
C ALA A 220 -5.23 0.70 -0.41
N ALA A 221 -4.71 1.59 0.45
CA ALA A 221 -4.65 3.02 0.17
C ALA A 221 -3.66 3.29 -0.96
N ARG A 222 -2.44 2.74 -0.89
CA ARG A 222 -1.42 2.87 -1.95
C ARG A 222 -1.90 2.36 -3.30
N GLU A 223 -2.57 1.22 -3.34
CA GLU A 223 -3.14 0.69 -4.59
C GLU A 223 -4.23 1.61 -5.16
N SER A 224 -5.04 2.22 -4.29
CA SER A 224 -6.07 3.18 -4.70
C SER A 224 -5.46 4.47 -5.24
N GLU A 225 -4.42 4.98 -4.57
CA GLU A 225 -3.65 6.17 -4.97
C GLU A 225 -2.96 5.96 -6.31
N LEU A 226 -2.27 4.82 -6.50
CA LEU A 226 -1.67 4.43 -7.79
C LEU A 226 -2.72 4.38 -8.91
N LYS A 227 -3.90 3.83 -8.62
CA LYS A 227 -4.98 3.78 -9.60
C LYS A 227 -5.46 5.20 -9.96
N THR A 228 -5.65 6.06 -8.97
CA THR A 228 -6.04 7.46 -9.18
C THR A 228 -4.99 8.22 -9.99
N TYR A 229 -3.71 8.06 -9.66
CA TYR A 229 -2.59 8.64 -10.40
C TYR A 229 -2.59 8.18 -11.87
N ARG A 230 -2.73 6.88 -12.12
CA ARG A 230 -2.80 6.32 -13.49
C ARG A 230 -3.98 6.88 -14.29
N LEU A 231 -5.13 7.12 -13.65
CA LEU A 231 -6.30 7.70 -14.29
C LEU A 231 -6.07 9.18 -14.65
N HIS A 232 -5.54 9.98 -13.71
CA HIS A 232 -5.22 11.39 -13.96
C HIS A 232 -4.17 11.53 -15.07
N TYR A 233 -3.10 10.75 -15.00
CA TYR A 233 -2.06 10.75 -16.04
C TYR A 233 -2.60 10.36 -17.43
N ARG A 234 -3.58 9.45 -17.49
CA ARG A 234 -4.25 9.08 -18.74
C ARG A 234 -5.10 10.23 -19.28
N SER A 235 -5.91 10.88 -18.43
CA SER A 235 -6.76 12.00 -18.82
C SER A 235 -5.94 13.24 -19.25
N SER A 236 -4.86 13.58 -18.53
CA SER A 236 -3.99 14.71 -18.90
C SER A 236 -3.26 14.49 -20.22
N ASN A 237 -2.94 13.24 -20.58
CA ASN A 237 -2.33 12.94 -21.88
C ASN A 237 -3.36 12.94 -23.03
N GLU A 238 -4.61 12.56 -22.78
CA GLU A 238 -5.71 12.73 -23.75
C GLU A 238 -5.95 14.23 -24.04
N ASP A 239 -5.88 15.11 -23.03
CA ASP A 239 -5.98 16.56 -23.19
C ASP A 239 -4.79 17.19 -23.95
N ILE A 240 -3.57 16.67 -23.75
CA ILE A 240 -2.37 17.10 -24.51
C ILE A 240 -2.51 16.69 -25.98
N ILE A 241 -2.95 15.46 -26.25
CA ILE A 241 -3.19 14.97 -27.61
C ILE A 241 -4.27 15.85 -28.28
N GLN A 242 -5.36 16.15 -27.60
CA GLN A 242 -6.43 17.00 -28.14
C GLN A 242 -5.94 18.43 -28.42
N LYS A 243 -5.16 19.04 -27.52
CA LYS A 243 -4.56 20.37 -27.74
C LYS A 243 -3.58 20.40 -28.90
N VAL A 244 -2.83 19.32 -29.12
CA VAL A 244 -1.91 19.17 -30.27
C VAL A 244 -2.69 18.98 -31.59
N PHE A 245 -3.87 18.36 -31.54
CA PHE A 245 -4.77 18.26 -32.70
C PHE A 245 -5.46 19.59 -33.01
N ASP A 246 -5.86 20.35 -32.00
CA ASP A 246 -6.52 21.64 -32.20
C ASP A 246 -5.55 22.73 -32.71
N THR A 247 -4.28 22.72 -32.25
CA THR A 247 -3.25 23.67 -32.74
C THR A 247 -2.77 23.39 -34.15
N LYS A 248 -2.92 22.16 -34.67
CA LYS A 248 -2.61 21.84 -36.08
C LYS A 248 -3.75 22.18 -37.06
N SER A 249 -4.91 22.65 -36.57
CA SER A 249 -6.08 22.96 -37.41
C SER A 249 -6.19 24.42 -37.86
N LEU A 250 -5.29 25.30 -37.43
CA LEU A 250 -5.36 26.75 -37.71
C LEU A 250 -4.30 27.33 -38.66
N ASP A 251 -3.32 26.54 -39.10
CA ASP A 251 -2.31 26.99 -40.07
C ASP A 251 -2.41 26.22 -41.40
N ALA A 252 -3.49 26.41 -42.14
CA ALA A 252 -3.58 25.99 -43.53
C ALA A 252 -4.55 26.85 -44.36
N PHE A 253 -4.12 28.07 -44.71
CA PHE A 253 -4.65 28.80 -45.86
C PHE A 253 -3.56 29.71 -46.46
N SER A 254 -2.91 29.26 -47.54
CA SER A 254 -2.73 29.98 -48.81
C SER A 254 -1.59 29.37 -49.63
N ASP A 255 -2.03 28.69 -50.70
CA ASP A 255 -1.56 28.77 -52.08
C ASP A 255 -0.12 28.40 -52.50
N ASN A 256 -0.05 27.22 -53.13
CA ASN A 256 0.32 27.02 -54.55
C ASN A 256 1.52 27.78 -55.13
N GLN A 257 2.56 27.03 -55.54
CA GLN A 257 2.72 26.72 -56.97
C GLN A 257 3.69 25.57 -57.24
N SER A 258 3.30 24.81 -58.26
CA SER A 258 3.82 23.56 -58.77
C SER A 258 5.16 23.69 -59.51
N THR A 259 6.01 22.67 -59.40
CA THR A 259 6.77 22.13 -60.55
C THR A 259 7.17 20.70 -60.24
N GLU A 260 6.70 19.77 -61.07
CA GLU A 260 7.13 18.38 -61.12
C GLU A 260 8.58 18.30 -61.65
N VAL A 261 9.38 17.39 -61.09
CA VAL A 261 10.11 16.31 -61.81
C VAL A 261 11.02 15.54 -60.82
N GLU A 262 10.82 14.22 -60.83
CA GLU A 262 11.73 13.11 -60.46
C GLU A 262 12.02 12.71 -59.00
N LYS A 263 11.35 11.61 -58.62
CA LYS A 263 11.86 10.39 -57.96
C LYS A 263 13.21 10.53 -57.21
N SER A 264 13.10 10.76 -55.91
CA SER A 264 13.89 10.03 -54.91
C SER A 264 13.04 9.89 -53.65
N GLY A 265 12.99 8.68 -53.10
CA GLY A 265 12.03 8.28 -52.06
C GLY A 265 12.11 9.16 -50.82
N LEU A 266 10.93 9.57 -50.35
CA LEU A 266 10.77 10.22 -49.05
C LEU A 266 11.48 9.43 -47.95
N PRO A 267 12.12 10.11 -46.98
CA PRO A 267 12.55 9.46 -45.76
C PRO A 267 11.31 9.05 -44.97
N ASP A 268 11.13 7.73 -44.93
CA ASP A 268 10.31 7.02 -43.95
C ASP A 268 10.69 7.51 -42.54
N GLU A 269 9.81 8.25 -41.87
CA GLU A 269 9.91 8.51 -40.43
C GLU A 269 9.58 7.22 -39.66
N THR A 270 10.35 6.16 -39.90
CA THR A 270 10.52 5.10 -38.92
C THR A 270 11.35 5.68 -37.79
N ARG A 271 10.65 6.14 -36.74
CA ARG A 271 11.24 6.36 -35.41
C ARG A 271 12.16 5.18 -35.10
N ASN A 272 13.44 5.48 -34.98
CA ASN A 272 14.53 4.53 -34.95
C ASN A 272 14.51 3.71 -33.63
N ASP A 273 13.61 2.72 -33.52
CA ASP A 273 13.56 1.72 -32.45
C ASP A 273 14.80 0.77 -32.49
N ASN A 274 15.82 1.06 -33.30
CA ASN A 274 17.01 0.23 -33.47
C ASN A 274 18.13 0.39 -32.44
N GLN A 275 17.96 1.21 -31.41
CA GLN A 275 19.03 1.49 -30.46
C GLN A 275 19.13 0.49 -29.29
N VAL A 276 18.04 -0.20 -28.94
CA VAL A 276 18.10 -1.26 -27.92
C VAL A 276 18.55 -2.57 -28.57
N THR A 277 19.82 -2.93 -28.33
CA THR A 277 20.38 -4.21 -28.80
C THR A 277 20.08 -5.33 -27.80
N GLU A 278 19.91 -6.55 -28.32
CA GLU A 278 19.64 -7.74 -27.51
C GLU A 278 20.74 -7.98 -26.47
N ASP A 279 22.01 -7.77 -26.83
CA ASP A 279 23.13 -7.99 -25.91
C ASP A 279 23.21 -6.92 -24.80
N MET A 280 22.88 -5.66 -25.10
CA MET A 280 22.76 -4.62 -24.07
C MET A 280 21.62 -4.94 -23.10
N PHE A 281 20.48 -5.42 -23.62
CA PHE A 281 19.34 -5.84 -22.81
C PHE A 281 19.68 -7.02 -21.89
N LEU A 282 20.28 -8.08 -22.43
CA LEU A 282 20.70 -9.24 -21.65
C LEU A 282 21.73 -8.90 -20.57
N LYS A 283 22.66 -7.98 -20.87
CA LYS A 283 23.64 -7.50 -19.87
C LYS A 283 22.97 -6.71 -18.74
N ALA A 284 21.93 -5.92 -19.05
CA ALA A 284 21.17 -5.17 -18.05
C ALA A 284 20.23 -6.05 -17.21
N LEU A 285 19.89 -7.25 -17.68
CA LEU A 285 19.14 -8.25 -16.90
C LEU A 285 20.01 -8.99 -15.87
N ALA A 286 21.34 -9.01 -16.04
CA ALA A 286 22.25 -9.76 -15.18
C ALA A 286 22.11 -9.40 -13.69
N PRO A 287 22.04 -8.12 -13.28
CA PRO A 287 21.93 -7.72 -11.88
C PRO A 287 20.58 -8.07 -11.25
N GLU A 288 19.52 -8.25 -12.04
CA GLU A 288 18.18 -8.56 -11.52
C GLU A 288 18.08 -10.01 -10.98
N ILE A 289 19.03 -10.88 -11.36
CA ILE A 289 19.12 -12.27 -10.88
C ILE A 289 19.52 -12.36 -9.38
N SER A 290 20.01 -11.25 -8.80
CA SER A 290 20.66 -11.24 -7.48
C SER A 290 19.72 -11.24 -6.27
N ASN A 291 18.40 -11.11 -6.47
CA ASN A 291 17.49 -10.77 -5.37
C ASN A 291 16.73 -11.96 -4.76
N ASN A 292 17.03 -13.21 -5.14
CA ASN A 292 16.41 -14.41 -4.57
C ASN A 292 14.86 -14.47 -4.64
N GLU A 293 14.27 -13.71 -5.55
CA GLU A 293 12.83 -13.61 -5.77
C GLU A 293 12.36 -14.42 -6.99
N PHE A 294 11.04 -14.53 -7.17
CA PHE A 294 10.45 -15.29 -8.28
C PHE A 294 10.45 -14.58 -9.62
N ASP A 295 10.76 -13.31 -9.61
CA ASP A 295 10.66 -12.46 -10.78
C ASP A 295 11.91 -12.54 -11.66
N ALA A 296 13.06 -12.91 -11.11
CA ALA A 296 14.28 -13.19 -11.86
C ALA A 296 15.18 -14.18 -11.11
N PHE A 297 15.49 -15.34 -11.71
CA PHE A 297 16.31 -16.38 -11.07
C PHE A 297 17.04 -17.29 -12.06
N ARG A 298 18.04 -18.03 -11.58
CA ARG A 298 18.73 -19.09 -12.33
C ARG A 298 18.26 -20.48 -11.91
N PHE A 299 18.06 -21.37 -12.88
CA PHE A 299 17.77 -22.77 -12.61
C PHE A 299 18.23 -23.64 -13.79
N ASN A 300 18.96 -24.73 -13.52
CA ASN A 300 19.46 -25.65 -14.56
C ASN A 300 20.15 -24.94 -15.75
N ASN A 301 21.08 -24.03 -15.48
CA ASN A 301 21.83 -23.25 -16.48
C ASN A 301 21.00 -22.29 -17.34
N CYS A 302 19.70 -22.12 -17.08
CA CYS A 302 18.88 -21.10 -17.72
C CYS A 302 18.61 -19.96 -16.75
N ALA A 303 18.46 -18.74 -17.30
CA ALA A 303 17.92 -17.59 -16.56
C ALA A 303 16.43 -17.41 -16.89
N TYR A 304 15.62 -17.19 -15.86
CA TYR A 304 14.17 -17.05 -15.94
C TYR A 304 13.75 -15.65 -15.49
N PHE A 305 12.85 -15.04 -16.25
CA PHE A 305 12.36 -13.68 -15.98
C PHE A 305 10.84 -13.60 -16.07
N SER A 306 10.23 -12.91 -15.11
CA SER A 306 8.85 -12.46 -15.20
C SER A 306 8.75 -11.25 -16.15
N VAL A 307 7.56 -11.02 -16.67
CA VAL A 307 7.33 -9.90 -17.61
C VAL A 307 7.58 -8.54 -16.95
N ASN A 308 7.39 -8.45 -15.63
CA ASN A 308 7.60 -7.22 -14.87
C ASN A 308 9.09 -6.83 -14.84
N VAL A 309 9.99 -7.80 -14.62
CA VAL A 309 11.44 -7.54 -14.66
C VAL A 309 11.87 -7.12 -16.06
N LEU A 310 11.35 -7.79 -17.09
CA LEU A 310 11.65 -7.41 -18.47
C LEU A 310 11.17 -6.00 -18.79
N GLN A 311 9.97 -5.64 -18.33
CA GLN A 311 9.41 -4.30 -18.49
C GLN A 311 10.25 -3.24 -17.79
N LYS A 312 10.65 -3.49 -16.54
CA LYS A 312 11.54 -2.60 -15.76
C LYS A 312 12.85 -2.34 -16.51
N VAL A 313 13.55 -3.40 -16.91
CA VAL A 313 14.85 -3.27 -17.59
C VAL A 313 14.71 -2.59 -18.95
N LEU A 314 13.68 -2.93 -19.74
CA LEU A 314 13.41 -2.27 -21.01
C LEU A 314 13.10 -0.78 -20.82
N ASN A 315 12.27 -0.43 -19.84
CA ASN A 315 11.89 0.95 -19.61
C ASN A 315 13.08 1.80 -19.17
N ASN A 316 13.98 1.25 -18.34
CA ASN A 316 15.23 1.94 -17.97
C ASN A 316 16.11 2.21 -19.20
N GLN A 317 16.24 1.23 -20.10
CA GLN A 317 16.99 1.41 -21.33
C GLN A 317 16.33 2.42 -22.27
N ARG A 318 15.01 2.35 -22.42
CA ARG A 318 14.25 3.29 -23.25
C ARG A 318 14.34 4.72 -22.71
N GLN A 319 14.27 4.90 -21.40
CA GLN A 319 14.47 6.21 -20.76
C GLN A 319 15.88 6.77 -21.04
N SER A 320 16.92 5.93 -20.99
CA SER A 320 18.28 6.37 -21.34
C SER A 320 18.46 6.78 -22.81
N LEU A 321 17.52 6.39 -23.66
CA LEU A 321 17.46 6.69 -25.10
C LEU A 321 16.37 7.72 -25.45
N ASP A 322 15.78 8.38 -24.44
CA ASP A 322 14.66 9.34 -24.61
C ASP A 322 13.44 8.74 -25.35
N GLN A 323 13.19 7.45 -25.12
CA GLN A 323 12.07 6.72 -25.69
C GLN A 323 10.94 6.52 -24.67
N PRO A 324 9.66 6.54 -25.10
CA PRO A 324 8.54 6.35 -24.20
C PRO A 324 8.56 4.92 -23.61
N PRO A 325 8.28 4.77 -22.31
CA PRO A 325 8.27 3.46 -21.66
C PRO A 325 7.08 2.61 -22.12
N PHE A 326 7.22 1.29 -21.99
CA PHE A 326 6.11 0.37 -22.12
C PHE A 326 5.25 0.39 -20.86
N TYR A 327 3.94 0.55 -21.05
CA TYR A 327 2.96 0.57 -19.96
C TYR A 327 2.18 -0.75 -19.82
N LYS A 328 2.05 -1.53 -20.91
CA LYS A 328 1.36 -2.82 -20.90
C LYS A 328 2.34 -3.98 -21.05
N ALA A 329 2.06 -5.05 -20.33
CA ALA A 329 2.80 -6.31 -20.43
C ALA A 329 2.74 -6.91 -21.84
N GLU A 330 1.64 -6.71 -22.56
CA GLU A 330 1.47 -7.15 -23.96
C GLU A 330 2.44 -6.46 -24.91
N ASP A 331 2.69 -5.17 -24.72
CA ASP A 331 3.60 -4.38 -25.56
C ASP A 331 5.04 -4.86 -25.35
N VAL A 332 5.42 -5.10 -24.09
CA VAL A 332 6.71 -5.70 -23.71
C VAL A 332 6.91 -7.06 -24.34
N ARG A 333 5.90 -7.94 -24.26
CA ARG A 333 5.95 -9.28 -24.87
C ARG A 333 6.11 -9.19 -26.38
N THR A 334 5.33 -8.33 -27.03
CA THR A 334 5.38 -8.12 -28.48
C THR A 334 6.75 -7.60 -28.91
N PHE A 335 7.32 -6.67 -28.14
CA PHE A 335 8.64 -6.12 -28.41
C PHE A 335 9.74 -7.18 -28.27
N ILE A 336 9.73 -7.95 -27.18
CA ILE A 336 10.72 -9.01 -26.94
C ILE A 336 10.59 -10.11 -27.99
N ASP A 337 9.38 -10.57 -28.27
CA ASP A 337 9.14 -11.66 -29.22
C ASP A 337 9.51 -11.29 -30.66
N SER A 338 9.38 -10.01 -31.03
CA SER A 338 9.73 -9.54 -32.37
C SER A 338 11.22 -9.25 -32.54
N ARG A 339 11.96 -9.05 -31.45
CA ARG A 339 13.30 -8.46 -31.49
C ARG A 339 14.40 -9.30 -30.84
N PHE A 340 14.09 -10.11 -29.83
CA PHE A 340 15.08 -10.88 -29.07
C PHE A 340 14.93 -12.38 -29.34
N THR A 341 15.86 -12.91 -30.12
CA THR A 341 15.84 -14.30 -30.60
C THR A 341 16.37 -15.30 -29.56
N LYS A 342 17.20 -14.84 -28.62
CA LYS A 342 17.80 -15.63 -27.54
C LYS A 342 16.85 -15.83 -26.36
N MET A 343 15.67 -15.20 -26.37
CA MET A 343 14.66 -15.31 -25.32
C MET A 343 13.48 -16.18 -25.77
N LYS A 344 13.19 -17.24 -25.01
CA LYS A 344 12.08 -18.16 -25.26
C LYS A 344 11.02 -17.97 -24.18
N LYS A 345 9.77 -17.72 -24.58
CA LYS A 345 8.64 -17.61 -23.65
C LYS A 345 8.00 -18.97 -23.37
N GLY A 346 7.57 -19.22 -22.14
CA GLY A 346 6.93 -20.47 -21.76
C GLY A 346 6.11 -20.40 -20.47
N ARG A 347 5.16 -21.32 -20.33
CA ARG A 347 4.47 -21.54 -19.04
C ARG A 347 5.20 -22.65 -18.28
N PHE A 348 5.48 -22.42 -17.02
CA PHE A 348 6.22 -23.35 -16.17
C PHE A 348 5.45 -23.67 -14.91
N ARG A 349 5.60 -24.91 -14.45
CA ARG A 349 5.12 -25.45 -13.19
C ARG A 349 6.29 -25.54 -12.22
N LEU A 350 6.27 -24.69 -11.20
CA LEU A 350 7.26 -24.64 -10.14
C LEU A 350 6.80 -25.57 -9.00
N ARG A 351 7.68 -26.46 -8.55
CA ARG A 351 7.49 -27.27 -7.34
C ARG A 351 8.57 -26.95 -6.34
N PHE A 352 8.17 -26.80 -5.08
CA PHE A 352 9.06 -26.47 -3.97
C PHE A 352 9.30 -27.69 -3.08
N LYS A 353 10.40 -27.68 -2.35
CA LYS A 353 10.73 -28.72 -1.36
C LYS A 353 9.91 -28.45 -0.09
N ASP A 354 8.90 -29.27 0.16
CA ASP A 354 8.07 -29.17 1.36
C ASP A 354 8.68 -29.87 2.58
N LYS A 355 8.43 -29.31 3.77
CA LYS A 355 8.26 -30.05 5.03
C LYS A 355 6.79 -30.54 5.10
N PRO A 356 6.45 -31.58 5.88
CA PRO A 356 5.76 -32.83 5.51
C PRO A 356 4.31 -32.76 4.93
N ARG A 357 3.81 -31.63 4.45
CA ARG A 357 2.46 -31.52 3.84
C ARG A 357 2.55 -31.33 2.32
N PRO A 358 1.65 -31.92 1.52
CA PRO A 358 1.65 -31.77 0.08
C PRO A 358 1.26 -30.35 -0.36
N PHE A 359 2.18 -29.64 -1.03
CA PHE A 359 1.91 -28.33 -1.64
C PHE A 359 1.43 -28.43 -3.10
N LYS A 360 0.55 -27.50 -3.50
CA LYS A 360 0.10 -27.34 -4.89
C LYS A 360 1.16 -26.60 -5.72
N PRO A 361 1.61 -27.14 -6.87
CA PRO A 361 2.57 -26.46 -7.74
C PRO A 361 2.07 -25.10 -8.24
N ILE A 362 2.96 -24.11 -8.34
CA ILE A 362 2.66 -22.77 -8.87
C ILE A 362 2.86 -22.79 -10.39
N LYS A 363 1.95 -22.17 -11.16
CA LYS A 363 2.07 -22.01 -12.61
C LYS A 363 2.44 -20.55 -12.93
N LEU A 364 3.55 -20.33 -13.63
CA LEU A 364 4.04 -18.99 -14.00
C LEU A 364 4.35 -18.90 -15.49
N TYR A 365 4.22 -17.71 -16.06
CA TYR A 365 4.66 -17.40 -17.41
C TYR A 365 6.01 -16.69 -17.34
N LEU A 366 7.04 -17.27 -17.96
CA LEU A 366 8.42 -16.80 -17.85
C LEU A 366 9.07 -16.73 -19.23
N TYR A 367 9.99 -15.79 -19.38
CA TYR A 367 10.97 -15.79 -20.45
C TYR A 367 12.25 -16.48 -19.99
N VAL A 368 12.87 -17.24 -20.89
CA VAL A 368 14.01 -18.11 -20.63
C VAL A 368 15.11 -17.81 -21.62
N THR A 369 16.35 -17.71 -21.14
CA THR A 369 17.52 -17.60 -22.01
C THR A 369 18.63 -18.54 -21.54
N ASP A 370 19.38 -19.04 -22.52
CA ASP A 370 20.34 -20.13 -22.34
C ASP A 370 21.70 -19.63 -21.77
N ALA A 371 21.94 -18.31 -21.71
CA ALA A 371 23.03 -17.68 -20.93
C ALA A 371 22.92 -16.14 -20.91
N ILE A 372 23.17 -15.52 -19.76
CA ILE A 372 23.55 -14.09 -19.69
C ILE A 372 25.06 -14.01 -19.59
N PRO A 373 25.75 -13.19 -20.41
CA PRO A 373 27.19 -13.01 -20.33
C PRO A 373 27.54 -12.30 -19.01
N SER A 374 27.89 -13.08 -18.01
CA SER A 374 28.52 -12.63 -16.79
C SER A 374 29.44 -13.73 -16.30
N ASP A 375 30.66 -13.35 -15.94
CA ASP A 375 31.71 -14.18 -15.33
C ASP A 375 31.33 -14.76 -13.95
N ALA A 376 30.04 -14.76 -13.61
CA ALA A 376 29.48 -15.34 -12.40
C ALA A 376 29.50 -16.87 -12.50
N MET A 377 30.48 -17.44 -11.79
CA MET A 377 30.69 -18.87 -11.56
C MET A 377 29.41 -19.63 -11.22
N GLU A 378 29.46 -20.93 -11.53
CA GLU A 378 28.54 -22.02 -11.19
C GLU A 378 27.60 -21.79 -10.01
N THR A 379 26.36 -22.23 -10.22
CA THR A 379 25.25 -22.30 -9.26
C THR A 379 25.73 -22.71 -7.87
N LYS A 380 25.90 -21.74 -6.97
CA LYS A 380 25.99 -22.04 -5.54
C LYS A 380 24.55 -22.26 -5.07
N GLU A 381 24.34 -23.08 -4.03
CA GLU A 381 22.99 -23.31 -3.48
C GLU A 381 22.22 -22.00 -3.19
N ALA A 382 22.93 -20.89 -3.00
CA ALA A 382 22.40 -19.52 -2.88
C ALA A 382 21.57 -19.01 -4.08
N ASP A 383 21.64 -19.62 -5.26
CA ASP A 383 20.95 -19.14 -6.48
C ASP A 383 19.59 -19.83 -6.72
N ILE A 384 19.19 -20.78 -5.85
CA ILE A 384 17.92 -21.48 -5.98
C ILE A 384 16.81 -20.57 -5.41
N PRO A 385 15.81 -20.17 -6.21
CA PRO A 385 14.77 -19.25 -5.74
C PRO A 385 13.95 -19.86 -4.61
N HIS A 386 13.59 -19.01 -3.66
CA HIS A 386 12.76 -19.36 -2.52
C HIS A 386 11.36 -18.79 -2.68
N ASP A 387 10.37 -19.49 -2.13
CA ASP A 387 9.04 -18.89 -1.99
C ASP A 387 8.93 -17.93 -0.83
N SER A 388 7.82 -17.18 -0.76
CA SER A 388 7.53 -16.27 0.36
C SER A 388 7.58 -16.98 1.72
N LYS A 389 7.47 -18.32 1.72
CA LYS A 389 7.56 -19.19 2.90
C LYS A 389 8.97 -19.79 3.10
N GLY A 390 9.98 -19.34 2.35
CA GLY A 390 11.37 -19.80 2.45
C GLY A 390 11.62 -21.21 1.92
N ARG A 391 10.76 -21.75 1.06
CA ARG A 391 10.89 -23.09 0.48
C ARG A 391 11.68 -23.02 -0.82
N TRP A 392 12.60 -23.94 -0.96
CA TRP A 392 13.53 -24.04 -2.08
C TRP A 392 12.82 -24.60 -3.32
N LEU A 393 13.05 -24.01 -4.49
CA LEU A 393 12.58 -24.58 -5.75
C LEU A 393 13.21 -25.97 -5.95
N LYS A 394 12.37 -27.01 -5.96
CA LYS A 394 12.76 -28.40 -6.15
C LYS A 394 12.81 -28.80 -7.61
N SER A 395 11.84 -28.34 -8.40
CA SER A 395 11.79 -28.66 -9.83
C SER A 395 10.97 -27.64 -10.60
N LEU A 396 11.40 -27.36 -11.82
CA LEU A 396 10.69 -26.56 -12.80
C LEU A 396 10.32 -27.46 -14.00
N LYS A 397 9.05 -27.46 -14.41
CA LYS A 397 8.58 -28.24 -15.57
C LYS A 397 7.81 -27.35 -16.56
N PRO A 398 8.13 -27.34 -17.86
CA PRO A 398 7.31 -26.65 -18.85
C PRO A 398 5.91 -27.29 -18.91
N ILE A 399 4.89 -26.45 -19.12
CA ILE A 399 3.50 -26.87 -19.33
C ILE A 399 3.26 -26.82 -20.83
N ASN A 400 3.20 -28.00 -21.47
CA ASN A 400 2.82 -28.08 -22.87
C ASN A 400 1.31 -27.88 -22.99
N ASN A 401 0.88 -26.89 -23.79
CA ASN A 401 -0.54 -26.60 -24.04
C ASN A 401 -1.31 -27.73 -24.76
N LYS A 402 -0.70 -28.89 -25.03
CA LYS A 402 -1.27 -30.00 -25.82
C LYS A 402 -1.74 -31.21 -25.01
N THR A 403 -1.51 -31.28 -23.71
CA THR A 403 -1.89 -32.47 -22.91
C THR A 403 -2.19 -32.10 -21.46
N GLU A 404 -3.41 -31.68 -21.18
CA GLU A 404 -4.05 -31.78 -19.85
C GLU A 404 -5.57 -31.54 -20.07
N THR A 405 -6.20 -32.39 -20.89
CA THR A 405 -7.63 -32.67 -20.77
C THR A 405 -7.79 -33.82 -19.79
N VAL A 406 -8.31 -33.47 -18.60
CA VAL A 406 -8.88 -34.26 -17.51
C VAL A 406 -8.04 -35.42 -16.98
#